data_AF-A0A7W8E7B4-F1
#
_entry.id   AF-A0A7W8E7B4-F1
#
_cell.length_a   1.000
_cell.length_b   1.000
_cell.length_c   1.000
_cell.angle_alpha   90.00
_cell.angle_beta   90.00
_cell.angle_gamma   90.00
#
_symmetry.space_group_name_H-M   'P 1'
#
loop_
_entity.id
_entity.type
_entity.pdbx_description
1 polymer ?
#
loop_
_entity_poly.entity_id
_entity_poly.type
_entity_poly.pdbx_seq_one_letter_code
_entity_poly.pdbx_strand_id
1 'polypeptide(L)'
;MNFTRFAKWAVGVALFYGTAAGVCQSISAGPETNPPTAEQEPAKTAAGAAPARARMSVQFIATGAKAGDPTPKSCQEILAVLLPYIQAYPHPDDWTWDVACDAAAWARIQLRQGNQVGSGILAITNRPAHSTIIRGSAMVHAYSGDFRAQPEHIIAHELCHIYLQSSDEYKVDALATRWVAERTALHLAALRP
;
A
#
# COMPACT_ATOMS: atom_id res chain seq x y z
N MET A 1 -10.06 -62.90 8.91
CA MET A 1 -11.48 -62.50 8.80
C MET A 1 -11.60 -61.03 9.16
N ASN A 2 -12.50 -60.33 8.44
CA ASN A 2 -12.98 -58.94 8.60
C ASN A 2 -12.16 -57.78 8.01
N PHE A 3 -12.48 -57.56 6.72
CA PHE A 3 -12.48 -56.28 6.00
C PHE A 3 -13.60 -55.35 6.50
N THR A 4 -13.37 -54.03 6.58
CA THR A 4 -14.34 -52.92 6.36
C THR A 4 -13.68 -51.60 6.80
N ARG A 5 -13.89 -50.40 6.24
CA ARG A 5 -14.40 -49.83 4.97
C ARG A 5 -14.00 -48.34 5.08
N PHE A 6 -13.24 -47.76 4.14
CA PHE A 6 -13.06 -46.30 4.07
C PHE A 6 -14.15 -45.70 3.18
N ALA A 7 -14.97 -44.82 3.75
CA ALA A 7 -15.99 -44.06 3.04
C ALA A 7 -15.34 -42.83 2.37
N LYS A 8 -15.46 -42.77 1.04
CA LYS A 8 -15.14 -41.61 0.21
C LYS A 8 -16.29 -40.60 0.31
N TRP A 9 -15.99 -39.36 0.67
CA TRP A 9 -16.88 -38.21 0.42
C TRP A 9 -16.29 -37.39 -0.72
N ALA A 10 -17.02 -37.34 -1.83
CA ALA A 10 -16.76 -36.45 -2.96
C ALA A 10 -17.47 -35.13 -2.68
N VAL A 11 -16.71 -34.03 -2.61
CA VAL A 11 -17.27 -32.67 -2.58
C VAL A 11 -17.22 -32.14 -4.01
N GLY A 12 -18.40 -32.00 -4.61
CA GLY A 12 -18.58 -31.35 -5.91
C GLY A 12 -18.39 -29.85 -5.77
N VAL A 13 -17.43 -29.30 -6.50
CA VAL A 13 -17.24 -27.86 -6.65
C VAL A 13 -18.07 -27.40 -7.85
N ALA A 14 -19.11 -26.61 -7.58
CA ALA A 14 -19.87 -25.91 -8.61
C ALA A 14 -19.10 -24.65 -9.05
N LEU A 15 -18.69 -24.64 -10.33
CA LEU A 15 -18.13 -23.48 -11.01
C LEU A 15 -19.28 -22.53 -11.40
N PHE A 16 -19.36 -21.38 -10.76
CA PHE A 16 -20.16 -20.25 -11.26
C PHE A 16 -19.25 -19.30 -12.04
N TYR A 17 -19.38 -19.34 -13.36
CA TYR A 17 -18.86 -18.31 -14.26
C TYR A 17 -19.83 -17.13 -14.25
N GLY A 18 -19.45 -16.04 -13.56
CA GLY A 18 -20.14 -14.75 -13.64
C GLY A 18 -19.38 -13.80 -14.57
N THR A 19 -19.87 -13.64 -15.79
CA THR A 19 -19.41 -12.62 -16.74
C THR A 19 -19.94 -11.24 -16.33
N ALA A 20 -19.05 -10.34 -15.90
CA ALA A 20 -19.37 -8.92 -15.73
C ALA A 20 -18.84 -8.12 -16.93
N ALA A 21 -19.70 -7.91 -17.92
CA ALA A 21 -19.51 -6.91 -18.96
C ALA A 21 -20.14 -5.59 -18.49
N GLY A 22 -19.30 -4.63 -18.08
CA GLY A 22 -19.72 -3.32 -17.60
C GLY A 22 -19.21 -2.21 -18.52
N VAL A 23 -20.07 -1.86 -19.48
CA VAL A 23 -20.14 -0.70 -20.38
C VAL A 23 -19.30 0.53 -19.95
N CYS A 24 -18.29 0.88 -20.77
CA CYS A 24 -17.73 2.24 -20.83
C CYS A 24 -18.70 3.17 -21.56
N GLN A 25 -19.27 4.16 -20.87
CA GLN A 25 -19.97 5.28 -21.49
C GLN A 25 -18.98 6.41 -21.80
N SER A 26 -18.85 6.70 -23.09
CA SER A 26 -18.15 7.85 -23.66
C SER A 26 -18.92 9.14 -23.37
N ILE A 27 -18.24 10.15 -22.83
CA ILE A 27 -18.80 11.50 -22.69
C ILE A 27 -18.32 12.32 -23.90
N SER A 28 -19.30 12.82 -24.67
CA SER A 28 -19.12 13.67 -25.85
C SER A 28 -18.55 15.04 -25.50
N ALA A 29 -17.61 15.49 -26.33
CA ALA A 29 -17.11 16.86 -26.41
C ALA A 29 -18.20 17.82 -26.92
N GLY A 30 -18.27 19.02 -26.33
CA GLY A 30 -19.03 20.17 -26.81
C GLY A 30 -18.09 21.29 -27.29
N PRO A 31 -18.55 22.18 -28.19
CA PRO A 31 -17.69 22.94 -29.09
C PRO A 31 -17.13 24.25 -28.50
N GLU A 32 -15.96 24.60 -29.05
CA GLU A 32 -15.23 25.86 -28.94
C GLU A 32 -16.08 27.10 -29.27
N THR A 33 -15.89 28.16 -28.49
CA THR A 33 -16.02 29.54 -28.98
C THR A 33 -14.88 30.40 -28.41
N ASN A 34 -13.95 30.82 -29.28
CA ASN A 34 -12.93 31.85 -29.01
C ASN A 34 -13.52 33.24 -29.28
N PRO A 35 -13.15 34.27 -28.48
CA PRO A 35 -12.53 35.48 -29.05
C PRO A 35 -11.59 36.22 -28.05
N PRO A 36 -11.12 37.44 -28.34
CA PRO A 36 -10.16 37.85 -29.38
C PRO A 36 -8.80 38.22 -28.77
N THR A 37 -7.78 38.19 -29.63
CA THR A 37 -6.38 38.53 -29.37
C THR A 37 -6.21 39.98 -28.95
N ALA A 38 -5.74 40.22 -27.72
CA ALA A 38 -5.15 41.47 -27.30
C ALA A 38 -3.62 41.31 -27.27
N GLU A 39 -2.90 42.16 -28.01
CA GLU A 39 -1.44 42.30 -27.92
C GLU A 39 -1.05 42.63 -26.47
N GLN A 40 -0.42 41.67 -25.80
CA GLN A 40 0.28 41.88 -24.54
C GLN A 40 1.78 42.00 -24.80
N GLU A 41 2.35 43.12 -24.36
CA GLU A 41 3.80 43.33 -24.24
C GLU A 41 4.49 42.14 -23.55
N PRO A 42 5.73 41.80 -23.93
CA PRO A 42 6.48 40.70 -23.32
C PRO A 42 6.89 41.06 -21.88
N ALA A 43 5.99 40.80 -20.94
CA ALA A 43 6.31 40.77 -19.53
C ALA A 43 7.34 39.64 -19.31
N LYS A 44 8.56 40.05 -18.95
CA LYS A 44 9.66 39.20 -18.50
C LYS A 44 9.17 38.35 -17.33
N THR A 45 8.61 37.19 -17.66
CA THR A 45 8.03 36.26 -16.70
C THR A 45 9.20 35.68 -15.93
N ALA A 46 9.42 36.16 -14.70
CA ALA A 46 10.30 35.48 -13.78
C ALA A 46 9.78 34.05 -13.67
N ALA A 47 10.60 33.08 -14.08
CA ALA A 47 10.27 31.67 -14.00
C ALA A 47 10.03 31.33 -12.52
N GLY A 48 8.79 31.46 -12.09
CA GLY A 48 8.35 31.03 -10.77
C GLY A 48 8.59 29.54 -10.72
N ALA A 49 9.58 29.14 -9.92
CA ALA A 49 9.82 27.73 -9.64
C ALA A 49 8.48 27.14 -9.19
N ALA A 50 7.92 26.22 -9.99
CA ALA A 50 6.72 25.52 -9.62
C ALA A 50 6.94 24.97 -8.21
N PRO A 51 5.97 25.12 -7.29
CA PRO A 51 6.13 24.62 -5.93
C PRO A 51 6.53 23.15 -6.04
N ALA A 52 7.66 22.79 -5.41
CA ALA A 52 8.14 21.43 -5.39
C ALA A 52 6.99 20.57 -4.87
N ARG A 53 6.35 19.79 -5.75
CA ARG A 53 5.29 18.87 -5.35
C ARG A 53 5.87 18.01 -4.24
N ALA A 54 5.21 17.98 -3.08
CA ALA A 54 5.58 17.07 -2.02
C ALA A 54 5.67 15.67 -2.64
N ARG A 55 6.82 15.02 -2.47
CA ARG A 55 7.05 13.66 -2.96
C ARG A 55 6.93 12.72 -1.78
N MET A 56 6.43 11.52 -2.07
CA MET A 56 6.31 10.48 -1.08
C MET A 56 7.69 10.28 -0.46
N SER A 57 7.75 10.31 0.87
CA SER A 57 8.99 10.18 1.61
C SER A 57 8.98 8.91 2.45
N VAL A 58 10.16 8.33 2.64
CA VAL A 58 10.37 7.20 3.57
C VAL A 58 11.37 7.63 4.61
N GLN A 59 11.03 7.47 5.88
CA GLN A 59 11.87 7.78 7.04
C GLN A 59 12.10 6.53 7.88
N PHE A 60 13.17 6.53 8.65
CA PHE A 60 13.56 5.38 9.46
C PHE A 60 13.60 5.73 10.94
N ILE A 61 12.99 4.88 11.75
CA ILE A 61 12.95 4.99 13.20
C ILE A 61 13.69 3.78 13.76
N ALA A 62 14.88 4.01 14.29
CA ALA A 62 15.70 2.98 14.95
C ALA A 62 16.00 3.38 16.40
N THR A 63 16.22 2.39 17.26
CA THR A 63 16.60 2.60 18.65
C THR A 63 18.02 3.13 18.74
N GLY A 64 18.18 4.26 19.42
CA GLY A 64 19.48 4.92 19.61
C GLY A 64 19.92 5.82 18.46
N ALA A 65 19.27 5.75 17.29
CA ALA A 65 19.52 6.67 16.19
C ALA A 65 18.93 8.06 16.48
N LYS A 66 19.70 9.10 16.20
CA LYS A 66 19.29 10.51 16.25
C LYS A 66 18.98 11.03 14.85
N ALA A 67 18.26 12.14 14.78
CA ALA A 67 18.04 12.83 13.50
C ALA A 67 19.39 13.22 12.88
N GLY A 68 19.58 12.85 11.61
CA GLY A 68 20.83 13.07 10.87
C GLY A 68 21.84 11.93 10.95
N ASP A 69 21.65 10.95 11.83
CA ASP A 69 22.49 9.75 11.84
C ASP A 69 22.27 8.95 10.54
N PRO A 70 23.31 8.24 10.04
CA PRO A 70 23.15 7.37 8.89
C PRO A 70 22.12 6.27 9.19
N THR A 71 21.25 6.01 8.22
CA THR A 71 20.25 4.93 8.30
C THR A 71 20.94 3.57 8.53
N PRO A 72 20.58 2.82 9.58
CA PRO A 72 21.14 1.50 9.82
C PRO A 72 20.98 0.56 8.62
N LYS A 73 21.98 -0.27 8.33
CA LYS A 73 21.98 -1.15 7.15
C LYS A 73 20.73 -2.05 7.08
N SER A 74 20.30 -2.61 8.21
CA SER A 74 19.09 -3.44 8.27
C SER A 74 17.82 -2.69 7.84
N CYS A 75 17.75 -1.38 8.07
CA CYS A 75 16.65 -0.54 7.57
C CYS A 75 16.71 -0.35 6.05
N GLN A 76 17.91 -0.27 5.47
CA GLN A 76 18.09 -0.09 4.03
C GLN A 76 17.60 -1.33 3.26
N GLU A 77 17.81 -2.52 3.82
CA GLU A 77 17.29 -3.78 3.27
C GLU A 77 15.76 -3.81 3.28
N ILE A 78 15.12 -3.26 4.32
CA ILE A 78 13.66 -3.10 4.38
C ILE A 78 13.17 -2.18 3.25
N LEU A 79 13.87 -1.09 2.96
CA LEU A 79 13.48 -0.15 1.90
C LEU A 79 13.42 -0.83 0.52
N ALA A 80 14.38 -1.72 0.24
CA ALA A 80 14.45 -2.45 -1.03
C ALA A 80 13.23 -3.36 -1.24
N VAL A 81 12.60 -3.85 -0.17
CA VAL A 81 11.36 -4.63 -0.22
C VAL A 81 10.13 -3.73 -0.22
N LEU A 82 10.12 -2.69 0.61
CA LEU A 82 8.99 -1.80 0.80
C LEU A 82 8.65 -0.99 -0.47
N LEU A 83 9.66 -0.39 -1.10
CA LEU A 83 9.44 0.58 -2.17
C LEU A 83 8.73 -0.02 -3.40
N PRO A 84 9.10 -1.22 -3.90
CA PRO A 84 8.37 -1.87 -4.98
C PRO A 84 6.89 -2.14 -4.66
N TYR A 85 6.54 -2.42 -3.41
CA TYR A 85 5.15 -2.61 -3.01
C TYR A 85 4.38 -1.30 -2.92
N ILE A 86 4.99 -0.21 -2.44
CA ILE A 86 4.29 1.08 -2.44
C ILE A 86 4.01 1.53 -3.87
N GLN A 87 5.01 1.44 -4.75
CA GLN A 87 4.91 1.83 -6.16
C GLN A 87 4.00 0.91 -6.99
N ALA A 88 3.61 -0.24 -6.45
CA ALA A 88 2.72 -1.20 -7.11
C ALA A 88 1.26 -0.76 -7.16
N TYR A 89 0.85 0.16 -6.28
CA TYR A 89 -0.54 0.51 -6.04
C TYR A 89 -0.75 2.02 -6.08
N PRO A 90 -1.99 2.50 -6.24
CA PRO A 90 -2.29 3.93 -6.13
C PRO A 90 -1.91 4.48 -4.76
N HIS A 91 -1.09 5.53 -4.74
CA HIS A 91 -0.67 6.22 -3.52
C HIS A 91 -0.59 7.73 -3.75
N PRO A 92 -0.85 8.56 -2.73
CA PRO A 92 -0.65 10.00 -2.84
C PRO A 92 0.85 10.36 -2.90
N ASP A 93 1.14 11.48 -3.54
CA ASP A 93 2.50 12.04 -3.61
C ASP A 93 2.89 12.71 -2.29
N ASP A 94 1.93 13.15 -1.47
CA ASP A 94 2.15 13.87 -0.22
C ASP A 94 1.99 12.97 1.02
N TRP A 95 2.64 11.79 1.00
CA TRP A 95 2.61 10.83 2.11
C TRP A 95 3.99 10.52 2.69
N THR A 96 4.05 10.27 3.99
CA THR A 96 5.26 9.83 4.69
C THR A 96 5.13 8.39 5.17
N TRP A 97 6.13 7.56 4.86
CA TRP A 97 6.24 6.18 5.35
C TRP A 97 7.34 6.09 6.39
N ASP A 98 6.98 5.86 7.65
CA ASP A 98 7.93 5.69 8.74
C ASP A 98 8.19 4.20 8.98
N VAL A 99 9.45 3.77 8.88
CA VAL A 99 9.83 2.37 9.07
C VAL A 99 10.48 2.19 10.43
N ALA A 100 9.81 1.48 11.33
CA ALA A 100 10.38 1.07 12.61
C ALA A 100 11.34 -0.10 12.41
N CYS A 101 12.64 0.17 12.43
CA CYS A 101 13.66 -0.78 12.01
C CYS A 101 13.92 -1.93 12.99
N ASP A 102 13.65 -1.72 14.27
CA ASP A 102 13.87 -2.72 15.31
C ASP A 102 12.68 -2.85 16.25
N ALA A 103 12.63 -3.97 16.97
CA ALA A 103 11.53 -4.31 17.86
C ALA A 103 11.34 -3.28 18.98
N ALA A 104 12.42 -2.65 19.47
CA ALA A 104 12.34 -1.65 20.52
C ALA A 104 11.76 -0.33 20.01
N ALA A 105 12.10 0.09 18.79
CA ALA A 105 11.48 1.23 18.13
C ALA A 105 9.98 0.99 17.90
N TRP A 106 9.62 -0.19 17.40
CA TRP A 106 8.22 -0.58 17.22
C TRP A 106 7.44 -0.60 18.54
N ALA A 107 8.00 -1.21 19.60
CA ALA A 107 7.36 -1.24 20.92
C ALA A 107 7.10 0.17 21.47
N ARG A 108 8.04 1.11 21.30
CA ARG A 108 7.82 2.52 21.69
C ARG A 108 6.70 3.18 20.90
N ILE A 109 6.57 2.88 19.61
CA ILE A 109 5.46 3.38 18.78
C ILE A 109 4.13 2.81 19.29
N GLN A 110 4.04 1.50 19.53
CA GLN A 110 2.83 0.87 20.05
C GLN A 110 2.38 1.52 21.38
N LEU A 111 3.31 1.69 22.33
CA LEU A 111 3.02 2.31 23.61
C LEU A 111 2.53 3.76 23.47
N ARG A 112 3.14 4.57 22.59
CA ARG A 112 2.68 5.96 22.34
C ARG A 112 1.29 6.03 21.74
N GLN A 113 0.88 5.01 20.99
CA GLN A 113 -0.45 4.89 20.39
C GLN A 113 -1.49 4.27 21.35
N GLY A 114 -1.10 3.97 22.60
CA GLY A 114 -1.97 3.30 23.57
C GLY A 114 -2.21 1.81 23.29
N ASN A 115 -1.42 1.21 22.41
CA ASN A 115 -1.51 -0.21 22.06
C ASN A 115 -0.68 -1.07 23.03
N GLN A 116 -1.14 -2.30 23.26
CA GLN A 116 -0.34 -3.31 23.96
C GLN A 116 0.88 -3.71 23.11
N VAL A 117 2.05 -3.78 23.74
CA VAL A 117 3.26 -4.30 23.09
C VAL A 117 3.02 -5.74 22.65
N GLY A 118 3.26 -6.03 21.37
CA GLY A 118 3.04 -7.37 20.82
C GLY A 118 1.60 -7.67 20.39
N SER A 119 0.73 -6.66 20.26
CA SER A 119 -0.68 -6.80 19.81
C SER A 119 -0.90 -7.40 18.42
N GLY A 120 0.14 -7.85 17.71
CA GLY A 120 0.04 -8.33 16.34
C GLY A 120 -0.16 -7.24 15.28
N ILE A 121 -0.32 -5.97 15.68
CA ILE A 121 -0.34 -4.83 14.74
C ILE A 121 1.00 -4.75 14.02
N LEU A 122 0.96 -4.65 12.69
CA LEU A 122 2.14 -4.63 11.81
C LEU A 122 2.36 -3.27 11.13
N ALA A 123 1.33 -2.45 11.02
CA ALA A 123 1.41 -1.09 10.55
C ALA A 123 0.28 -0.23 11.13
N ILE A 124 0.43 1.10 11.05
CA ILE A 124 -0.53 2.09 11.56
C ILE A 124 -0.59 3.24 10.56
N THR A 125 -1.76 3.48 9.97
CA THR A 125 -2.01 4.63 9.11
C THR A 125 -2.68 5.77 9.87
N ASN A 126 -2.03 6.94 9.91
CA ASN A 126 -2.55 8.18 10.47
C ASN A 126 -2.92 9.15 9.34
N ARG A 127 -4.20 9.11 8.93
CA ARG A 127 -4.68 9.92 7.81
C ARG A 127 -4.56 11.43 8.05
N PRO A 128 -4.96 12.01 9.20
CA PRO A 128 -4.77 13.44 9.46
C PRO A 128 -3.31 13.91 9.38
N ALA A 129 -2.34 13.06 9.73
CA ALA A 129 -0.92 13.39 9.68
C ALA A 129 -0.23 13.01 8.35
N HIS A 130 -0.98 12.48 7.37
CA HIS A 130 -0.45 12.00 6.10
C HIS A 130 0.75 11.06 6.26
N SER A 131 0.64 10.12 7.21
CA SER A 131 1.72 9.19 7.53
C SER A 131 1.23 7.76 7.75
N THR A 132 2.09 6.80 7.41
CA THR A 132 1.93 5.39 7.73
C THR A 132 3.21 4.88 8.37
N ILE A 133 3.09 4.22 9.52
CA ILE A 133 4.21 3.65 10.24
C ILE A 133 4.17 2.13 10.10
N ILE A 134 5.26 1.50 9.64
CA ILE A 134 5.36 0.05 9.45
C ILE A 134 6.37 -0.57 10.42
N ARG A 135 6.05 -1.75 10.93
CA ARG A 135 7.01 -2.63 11.59
C ARG A 135 7.98 -3.21 10.56
N GLY A 136 9.19 -2.66 10.48
CA GLY A 136 10.17 -3.00 9.45
C GLY A 136 10.51 -4.49 9.36
N SER A 137 10.62 -5.18 10.51
CA SER A 137 10.84 -6.64 10.54
C SER A 137 9.80 -7.45 9.77
N ALA A 138 8.54 -6.98 9.68
CA ALA A 138 7.48 -7.67 8.95
C ALA A 138 7.62 -7.59 7.42
N MET A 139 8.47 -6.68 6.91
CA MET A 139 8.72 -6.53 5.47
C MET A 139 9.76 -7.52 4.95
N VAL A 140 10.77 -7.83 5.76
CA VAL A 140 11.85 -8.76 5.39
C VAL A 140 11.58 -10.18 5.85
N HIS A 141 10.77 -10.35 6.89
CA HIS A 141 10.35 -11.64 7.40
C HIS A 141 8.83 -11.62 7.59
N ALA A 142 8.12 -12.46 6.84
CA ALA A 142 6.68 -12.61 7.02
C ALA A 142 6.38 -12.90 8.49
N TYR A 143 5.45 -12.14 9.07
CA TYR A 143 5.15 -12.24 10.50
C TYR A 143 4.52 -13.59 10.86
N SER A 144 3.79 -14.18 9.92
CA SER A 144 3.27 -15.55 9.99
C SER A 144 3.08 -16.12 8.57
N GLY A 145 2.61 -17.37 8.47
CA GLY A 145 2.19 -17.96 7.18
C GLY A 145 0.81 -17.49 6.70
N ASP A 146 0.12 -16.63 7.44
CA ASP A 146 -1.14 -16.04 7.00
C ASP A 146 -0.86 -15.08 5.83
N PHE A 147 -1.71 -15.15 4.81
CA PHE A 147 -1.70 -14.24 3.68
C PHE A 147 -1.77 -12.76 4.12
N ARG A 148 -2.58 -12.45 5.15
CA ARG A 148 -2.73 -11.08 5.68
C ARG A 148 -1.47 -10.55 6.37
N ALA A 149 -0.57 -11.45 6.76
CA ALA A 149 0.69 -11.12 7.42
C ALA A 149 1.88 -11.05 6.44
N GLN A 150 1.64 -11.18 5.13
CA GLN A 150 2.68 -11.04 4.11
C GLN A 150 2.97 -9.55 3.83
N PRO A 151 4.22 -9.18 3.50
CA PRO A 151 4.62 -7.81 3.22
C PRO A 151 3.70 -7.08 2.23
N GLU A 152 3.39 -7.72 1.10
CA GLU A 152 2.56 -7.12 0.05
C GLU A 152 1.14 -6.79 0.54
N HIS A 153 0.51 -7.71 1.29
CA HIS A 153 -0.83 -7.48 1.83
C HIS A 153 -0.85 -6.37 2.86
N ILE A 154 0.16 -6.31 3.74
CA ILE A 154 0.30 -5.23 4.72
C ILE A 154 0.35 -3.87 4.01
N ILE A 155 1.18 -3.73 2.97
CA ILE A 155 1.28 -2.46 2.22
C ILE A 155 0.01 -2.14 1.46
N ALA A 156 -0.60 -3.13 0.79
CA ALA A 156 -1.87 -2.94 0.10
C ALA A 156 -2.99 -2.50 1.08
N HIS A 157 -3.02 -3.08 2.28
CA HIS A 157 -3.98 -2.75 3.34
C HIS A 157 -3.82 -1.30 3.79
N GLU A 158 -2.61 -0.86 4.12
CA GLU A 158 -2.36 0.53 4.52
C GLU A 158 -2.69 1.52 3.39
N LEU A 159 -2.33 1.19 2.14
CA LEU A 159 -2.71 2.02 1.00
C LEU A 159 -4.23 2.07 0.78
N CYS A 160 -4.96 1.00 1.07
CA CYS A 160 -6.42 0.99 1.02
C CYS A 160 -7.05 1.91 2.09
N HIS A 161 -6.46 2.02 3.30
CA HIS A 161 -6.88 3.04 4.26
C HIS A 161 -6.77 4.46 3.68
N ILE A 162 -5.68 4.74 2.97
CA ILE A 162 -5.40 6.04 2.35
C ILE A 162 -6.35 6.29 1.18
N TYR A 163 -6.48 5.32 0.28
CA TYR A 163 -7.30 5.42 -0.92
C TYR A 163 -8.79 5.59 -0.59
N LEU A 164 -9.30 4.80 0.36
CA LEU A 164 -10.72 4.84 0.76
C LEU A 164 -11.04 5.92 1.79
N GLN A 165 -10.02 6.58 2.37
CA GLN A 165 -10.17 7.50 3.50
C GLN A 165 -10.99 6.89 4.65
N SER A 166 -10.80 5.60 4.93
CA SER A 166 -11.68 4.79 5.77
C SER A 166 -10.95 4.10 6.91
N SER A 167 -11.61 3.96 8.05
CA SER A 167 -11.20 3.10 9.19
C SER A 167 -12.04 1.82 9.29
N ASP A 168 -12.84 1.52 8.26
CA ASP A 168 -13.58 0.26 8.16
C ASP A 168 -12.64 -0.86 7.71
N GLU A 169 -12.06 -1.56 8.68
CA GLU A 169 -11.09 -2.64 8.50
C GLU A 169 -11.57 -3.72 7.51
N TYR A 170 -12.87 -4.01 7.51
CA TYR A 170 -13.43 -5.02 6.59
C TYR A 170 -13.39 -4.54 5.15
N LYS A 171 -13.80 -3.30 4.88
CA LYS A 171 -13.74 -2.72 3.52
C LYS A 171 -12.30 -2.57 3.03
N VAL A 172 -11.41 -2.15 3.92
CA VAL A 172 -9.99 -1.95 3.63
C VAL A 172 -9.34 -3.29 3.28
N ASP A 173 -9.53 -4.31 4.12
CA ASP A 173 -8.96 -5.65 3.89
C ASP A 173 -9.55 -6.32 2.64
N ALA A 174 -10.84 -6.14 2.37
CA ALA A 174 -11.47 -6.66 1.16
C ALA A 174 -10.88 -6.03 -0.12
N LEU A 175 -10.62 -4.72 -0.12
CA LEU A 175 -9.99 -4.06 -1.27
C LEU A 175 -8.52 -4.47 -1.39
N ALA A 176 -7.77 -4.53 -0.29
CA ALA A 176 -6.38 -4.95 -0.27
C ALA A 176 -6.22 -6.37 -0.83
N THR A 177 -7.06 -7.31 -0.38
CA THR A 177 -7.09 -8.68 -0.89
C THR A 177 -7.28 -8.71 -2.41
N ARG A 178 -8.20 -7.89 -2.93
CA ARG A 178 -8.44 -7.78 -4.37
C ARG A 178 -7.23 -7.22 -5.11
N TRP A 179 -6.63 -6.15 -4.61
CA TRP A 179 -5.43 -5.54 -5.21
C TRP A 179 -4.27 -6.54 -5.32
N VAL A 180 -4.01 -7.29 -4.25
CA VAL A 180 -2.94 -8.31 -4.24
C VAL A 180 -3.28 -9.46 -5.21
N ALA A 181 -4.53 -9.91 -5.25
CA ALA A 181 -4.96 -10.96 -6.17
C ALA A 181 -4.85 -10.55 -7.64
N GLU A 182 -5.29 -9.33 -7.98
CA GLU A 182 -5.21 -8.77 -9.34
C GLU A 182 -3.76 -8.65 -9.80
N ARG A 183 -2.87 -8.14 -8.94
CA ARG A 183 -1.43 -8.04 -9.24
C ARG A 183 -0.76 -9.41 -9.38
N THR A 184 -1.09 -10.36 -8.52
CA THR A 184 -0.60 -11.74 -8.63
C THR A 184 -1.01 -12.36 -9.96
N ALA A 185 -2.26 -12.17 -10.37
CA ALA A 185 -2.76 -12.66 -11.66
C ALA A 185 -2.00 -12.03 -12.84
N LEU A 186 -1.74 -10.71 -12.80
CA LEU A 186 -0.96 -10.01 -13.81
C LEU A 186 0.48 -10.53 -13.89
N HIS A 187 1.13 -10.74 -12.74
CA HIS A 187 2.48 -11.29 -12.68
C HIS A 187 2.54 -12.71 -13.26
N LEU A 188 1.61 -13.57 -12.88
CA LEU A 188 1.51 -14.94 -13.43
C LEU A 188 1.21 -14.94 -14.93
N ALA A 189 0.41 -14.00 -15.42
CA ALA A 189 0.15 -13.85 -16.85
C ALA A 189 1.41 -13.45 -17.62
N ALA A 190 2.24 -12.56 -17.05
CA ALA A 190 3.50 -12.13 -17.65
C ALA A 190 4.57 -13.24 -17.73
N LEU A 191 4.45 -14.27 -16.91
CA LEU A 191 5.36 -15.43 -16.92
C LEU A 191 4.94 -16.55 -17.88
N ARG A 192 3.74 -16.49 -18.47
CA ARG A 192 3.28 -17.48 -19.43
C ARG A 192 3.85 -17.15 -20.82
N PRO A 193 4.63 -18.06 -21.45
CA PRO A 193 5.24 -17.84 -22.76
C PRO A 193 4.22 -17.82 -23.90
#